data_AF-A0A2S6B0P6-F1
#
_entry.id   AF-A0A2S6B0P6-F1
#
_cell.length_a   1.000
_cell.length_b   1.000
_cell.length_c   1.000
_cell.angle_alpha   90.00
_cell.angle_beta   90.00
_cell.angle_gamma   90.00
#
_symmetry.space_group_name_H-M   'P 1'
#
loop_
_entity.id
_entity.type
_entity.pdbx_description
1 polymer ?
#
loop_
_entity_poly.entity_id
_entity_poly.type
_entity_poly.pdbx_seq_one_letter_code
_entity_poly.pdbx_strand_id
1 'polypeptide(L)'
;MKTRNTGRDPTRAELLEAERVQALTESQQAGHPSAVAADPNALTHINTYGTLPRYYLDIPFSCRTCGKQEIWKAADQKWYYETAKGHIDAKAVRCHACRQARRSPRMP
;
A
#
# COMPACT_ATOMS: atom_id res chain seq x y z
N MET A 1 -16.44 -13.29 12.04
CA MET A 1 -15.77 -12.72 10.84
C MET A 1 -14.73 -11.72 11.31
N LYS A 2 -13.44 -11.96 11.05
CA LYS A 2 -12.39 -10.95 11.33
C LYS A 2 -12.53 -9.86 10.26
N THR A 3 -12.94 -8.66 10.64
CA THR A 3 -13.00 -7.50 9.75
C THR A 3 -11.59 -7.25 9.21
N ARG A 4 -11.36 -7.40 7.90
CA ARG A 4 -10.04 -7.14 7.32
C ARG A 4 -9.71 -5.66 7.53
N ASN A 5 -8.55 -5.36 8.11
CA ASN A 5 -8.08 -3.97 8.20
C ASN A 5 -7.74 -3.49 6.78
N THR A 6 -8.59 -2.63 6.22
CA THR A 6 -8.48 -2.15 4.84
C THR A 6 -7.71 -0.83 4.69
N GLY A 7 -7.31 -0.20 5.80
CA GLY A 7 -6.63 1.10 5.79
C GLY A 7 -7.46 2.29 5.30
N ARG A 8 -8.78 2.13 5.08
CA ARG A 8 -9.67 3.15 4.51
C ARG A 8 -10.08 4.26 5.49
N ASP A 9 -10.15 3.93 6.77
CA ASP A 9 -10.54 4.87 7.84
C ASP A 9 -9.60 4.64 9.04
N PRO A 10 -8.30 4.90 8.86
CA PRO A 10 -7.32 4.61 9.89
C PRO A 10 -7.52 5.57 11.06
N THR A 11 -7.35 5.05 12.27
CA THR A 11 -7.22 5.89 13.45
C THR A 11 -5.94 6.72 13.36
N ARG A 12 -5.87 7.84 14.10
CA ARG A 12 -4.64 8.64 14.19
C ARG A 12 -3.44 7.82 14.68
N ALA A 13 -3.68 6.88 15.60
CA ALA A 13 -2.64 5.99 16.10
C ALA A 13 -2.08 5.07 15.00
N GLU A 14 -2.94 4.53 14.14
CA GLU A 14 -2.50 3.70 12.99
C GLU A 14 -1.71 4.51 11.97
N LEU A 15 -2.09 5.77 11.72
CA LEU A 15 -1.33 6.66 10.83
C LEU A 15 0.06 6.96 11.38
N LEU A 16 0.14 7.38 12.64
CA LEU A 16 1.41 7.66 13.31
C LEU A 16 2.31 6.42 13.38
N GLU A 17 1.73 5.25 13.63
CA GLU A 17 2.49 4.00 13.64
C GLU A 17 3.03 3.66 12.24
N ALA A 18 2.21 3.81 11.20
CA ALA A 18 2.68 3.59 9.83
C ALA A 18 3.79 4.57 9.44
N GLU A 19 3.67 5.86 9.81
CA GLU A 19 4.74 6.86 9.61
C GLU A 19 6.02 6.48 10.37
N ARG A 20 5.90 6.07 11.63
CA ARG A 20 7.03 5.63 12.46
C ARG A 20 7.76 4.45 11.84
N VAL A 21 7.01 3.44 11.38
CA VAL A 21 7.57 2.23 10.77
C VAL A 21 8.30 2.55 9.46
N GLN A 22 7.76 3.45 8.64
CA GLN A 22 8.43 3.93 7.41
C GLN A 22 9.75 4.66 7.70
N ALA A 23 9.87 5.30 8.87
CA ALA A 23 11.09 6.00 9.29
C ALA A 23 12.15 5.09 9.93
N LEU A 24 11.85 3.80 10.16
CA LEU A 24 12.81 2.85 10.71
C LEU A 24 13.91 2.50 9.68
N THR A 25 15.03 1.98 10.18
CA THR A 25 16.08 1.41 9.31
C THR A 25 15.58 0.15 8.57
N GLU A 26 16.20 -0.19 7.44
CA GLU A 26 15.79 -1.36 6.64
C GLU A 26 15.81 -2.68 7.43
N SER A 27 16.75 -2.86 8.37
CA SER A 27 16.83 -4.05 9.20
C SER A 27 15.66 -4.14 10.18
N GLN A 28 15.29 -3.00 10.79
CA GLN A 28 14.15 -2.92 11.70
C GLN A 28 12.82 -3.07 10.98
N GLN A 29 12.71 -2.47 9.78
CA GLN A 29 11.56 -2.62 8.91
C GLN A 29 11.32 -4.08 8.54
N ALA A 30 12.37 -4.80 8.12
CA ALA A 30 12.28 -6.21 7.75
C ALA A 30 11.81 -7.11 8.90
N GLY A 31 12.17 -6.77 10.15
CA GLY A 31 11.77 -7.50 11.35
C GLY A 31 10.43 -7.03 11.96
N HIS A 32 9.77 -6.02 11.38
CA HIS A 32 8.57 -5.45 11.97
C HIS A 32 7.36 -6.38 11.80
N PRO A 33 6.48 -6.53 12.81
CA PRO A 33 5.30 -7.41 12.70
C PRO A 33 4.31 -7.07 11.59
N SER A 34 4.30 -5.81 11.11
CA SER A 34 3.47 -5.39 9.98
C SER A 34 4.13 -5.60 8.61
N ALA A 35 5.40 -6.03 8.56
CA ALA A 35 6.08 -6.31 7.33
C ALA A 35 5.54 -7.60 6.70
N VAL A 36 5.22 -7.51 5.40
CA VAL A 36 4.74 -8.64 4.62
C VAL A 36 5.82 -9.02 3.62
N ALA A 37 6.35 -10.23 3.70
CA ALA A 37 7.39 -10.71 2.79
C ALA A 37 6.92 -10.68 1.32
N ALA A 38 7.77 -10.17 0.43
CA ALA A 38 7.56 -10.26 -1.00
C ALA A 38 7.89 -11.67 -1.50
N ASP A 39 7.24 -12.10 -2.57
CA ASP A 39 7.60 -13.32 -3.31
C ASP A 39 8.39 -12.93 -4.57
N PRO A 40 9.73 -13.16 -4.61
CA PRO A 40 10.55 -12.82 -5.76
C PRO A 40 10.09 -13.48 -7.07
N ASN A 41 9.55 -14.71 -6.99
CA ASN A 41 9.10 -15.43 -8.19
C ASN A 41 7.86 -14.78 -8.80
N ALA A 42 6.97 -14.25 -7.95
CA ALA A 42 5.79 -13.53 -8.41
C ALA A 42 6.14 -12.18 -9.07
N LEU A 43 7.33 -11.63 -8.78
CA LEU A 43 7.83 -10.35 -9.31
C LEU A 43 8.69 -10.49 -10.58
N THR A 44 8.93 -11.69 -11.09
CA THR A 44 9.72 -11.95 -12.32
C THR A 44 9.24 -11.22 -13.56
N HIS A 45 7.97 -10.84 -13.60
CA HIS A 45 7.37 -10.02 -14.68
C HIS A 45 7.85 -8.56 -14.68
N ILE A 46 8.45 -8.08 -13.59
CA ILE A 46 8.90 -6.70 -13.43
C ILE A 46 10.34 -6.61 -13.91
N ASN A 47 10.53 -6.03 -15.10
CA ASN A 47 11.85 -5.69 -15.61
C ASN A 47 12.22 -4.28 -15.14
N THR A 48 13.10 -4.17 -14.15
CA THR A 48 13.58 -2.89 -13.60
C THR A 48 15.10 -2.92 -13.44
N TYR A 49 15.74 -1.76 -13.65
CA TYR A 49 17.16 -1.57 -13.32
C TYR A 49 17.40 -1.38 -11.82
N GLY A 50 16.32 -1.22 -11.03
CA GLY A 50 16.38 -1.09 -9.58
C GLY A 50 16.25 -2.40 -8.83
N THR A 51 16.19 -2.33 -7.50
CA THR A 51 15.96 -3.49 -6.63
C THR A 51 14.48 -3.77 -6.46
N LEU A 52 14.09 -5.03 -6.59
CA LEU A 52 12.74 -5.48 -6.21
C LEU A 52 12.57 -5.44 -4.68
N PRO A 53 11.36 -5.16 -4.19
CA PRO A 53 11.09 -5.13 -2.75
C PRO A 53 11.28 -6.52 -2.14
N ARG A 54 11.90 -6.57 -0.96
CA ARG A 54 11.99 -7.79 -0.14
C ARG A 54 10.78 -7.99 0.75
N TYR A 55 10.11 -6.90 1.11
CA TYR A 55 8.91 -6.87 1.94
C TYR A 55 8.10 -5.61 1.61
N TYR A 56 6.84 -5.60 2.03
CA TYR A 56 5.94 -4.46 1.97
C TYR A 56 5.60 -4.00 3.39
N LEU A 57 5.36 -2.71 3.54
CA LEU A 57 4.98 -2.07 4.81
C LEU A 57 3.73 -1.25 4.61
N ASP A 58 2.99 -0.98 5.68
CA ASP A 58 1.89 -0.02 5.64
C ASP A 58 2.42 1.37 5.25
N ILE A 59 1.88 1.94 4.16
CA ILE A 59 2.28 3.27 3.66
C ILE A 59 1.11 4.24 3.86
N PRO A 60 1.22 5.22 4.77
CA PRO A 60 0.21 6.26 4.90
C PRO A 60 0.28 7.20 3.68
N PHE A 61 -0.87 7.66 3.19
CA PHE A 61 -0.94 8.60 2.08
C PHE A 61 -2.14 9.55 2.22
N SER A 62 -1.97 10.75 1.68
CA SER A 62 -3.05 11.73 1.56
C SER A 62 -3.68 11.66 0.18
N CYS A 63 -5.01 11.52 0.13
CA CYS A 63 -5.74 11.50 -1.14
C CYS A 63 -5.58 12.83 -1.87
N ARG A 64 -5.00 12.81 -3.08
CA ARG A 64 -4.80 14.03 -3.88
C ARG A 64 -6.08 14.75 -4.35
N THR A 65 -7.26 14.20 -4.05
CA THR A 65 -8.55 14.73 -4.50
C THR A 65 -9.34 15.35 -3.36
N CYS A 66 -9.47 14.66 -2.21
CA CYS A 66 -10.24 15.13 -1.07
C CYS A 66 -9.40 15.39 0.19
N GLY A 67 -8.09 15.16 0.16
CA GLY A 67 -7.20 15.35 1.32
C GLY A 67 -7.28 14.25 2.39
N LYS A 68 -8.29 13.37 2.35
CA LYS A 68 -8.45 12.27 3.33
C LYS A 68 -7.18 11.40 3.40
N GLN A 69 -6.75 11.09 4.62
CA GLN A 69 -5.66 10.16 4.89
C GLN A 69 -6.17 8.72 4.90
N GLU A 70 -5.46 7.85 4.20
CA GLU A 70 -5.65 6.40 4.21
C GLU A 70 -4.28 5.71 4.30
N ILE A 71 -4.28 4.41 4.59
CA ILE A 71 -3.07 3.59 4.61
C ILE A 71 -3.16 2.59 3.47
N TRP A 72 -2.15 2.58 2.59
CA TRP A 72 -1.97 1.50 1.64
C TRP A 72 -1.34 0.32 2.37
N LYS A 73 -2.16 -0.68 2.68
CA LYS A 73 -1.73 -1.81 3.49
C LYS A 73 -0.69 -2.66 2.79
N ALA A 74 0.26 -3.22 3.54
CA ALA A 74 1.29 -4.10 3.02
C ALA A 74 0.70 -5.30 2.23
N ALA A 75 -0.42 -5.86 2.71
CA ALA A 75 -1.12 -6.93 2.02
C ALA A 75 -1.73 -6.49 0.67
N ASP A 76 -2.28 -5.28 0.59
CA ASP A 76 -2.83 -4.74 -0.66
C ASP A 76 -1.74 -4.41 -1.68
N GLN A 77 -0.56 -3.96 -1.20
CA GLN A 77 0.63 -3.79 -2.02
C GLN A 77 1.09 -5.12 -2.61
N LYS A 78 1.23 -6.15 -1.76
CA LYS A 78 1.61 -7.50 -2.20
C LYS A 78 0.66 -7.99 -3.30
N TRP A 79 -0.65 -7.92 -3.08
CA TRP A 79 -1.63 -8.30 -4.10
C TRP A 79 -1.47 -7.48 -5.40
N TYR A 80 -1.29 -6.16 -5.28
CA TYR A 80 -1.19 -5.28 -6.45
C TYR A 80 0.02 -5.60 -7.33
N TYR A 81 1.20 -5.74 -6.73
CA TYR A 81 2.42 -6.03 -7.50
C TYR A 81 2.49 -7.50 -7.94
N GLU A 82 2.19 -8.43 -7.05
CA GLU A 82 2.44 -9.84 -7.32
C GLU A 82 1.29 -10.53 -8.04
N THR A 83 0.04 -10.16 -7.77
CA THR A 83 -1.13 -10.81 -8.37
C THR A 83 -1.69 -9.98 -9.51
N ALA A 84 -1.95 -8.70 -9.28
CA ALA A 84 -2.50 -7.81 -10.31
C ALA A 84 -1.46 -7.32 -11.32
N LYS A 85 -0.18 -7.67 -11.13
CA LYS A 85 0.95 -7.35 -12.01
C LYS A 85 1.09 -5.85 -12.29
N GLY A 86 0.80 -5.05 -11.26
CA GLY A 86 0.94 -3.61 -11.32
C GLY A 86 2.40 -3.17 -11.45
N HIS A 87 2.62 -1.98 -12.02
CA HIS A 87 3.95 -1.41 -12.18
C HIS A 87 4.60 -1.13 -10.80
N ILE A 88 5.88 -1.47 -10.63
CA ILE A 88 6.56 -1.41 -9.31
C ILE A 88 6.64 0.00 -8.71
N ASP A 89 6.74 1.02 -9.56
CA ASP A 89 6.78 2.43 -9.12
C ASP A 89 5.39 3.02 -8.82
N ALA A 90 4.31 2.24 -8.99
CA ALA A 90 2.97 2.74 -8.73
C ALA A 90 2.76 2.96 -7.22
N LYS A 91 2.11 4.07 -6.85
CA LYS A 91 1.77 4.39 -5.46
C LYS A 91 0.28 4.67 -5.29
N ALA A 92 -0.26 4.38 -4.12
CA ALA A 92 -1.60 4.80 -3.76
C ALA A 92 -1.65 6.33 -3.58
N VAL A 93 -2.41 7.01 -4.44
CA VAL A 93 -2.55 8.48 -4.43
C VAL A 93 -3.99 8.96 -4.26
N ARG A 94 -4.96 8.03 -4.22
CA ARG A 94 -6.39 8.33 -4.06
C ARG A 94 -7.03 7.35 -3.10
N CYS A 95 -7.85 7.90 -2.21
CA CYS A 95 -8.63 7.10 -1.27
C CYS A 95 -9.60 6.16 -2.00
N HIS A 96 -10.07 5.13 -1.31
CA HIS A 96 -11.01 4.16 -1.86
C HIS A 96 -12.28 4.84 -2.42
N ALA A 97 -12.86 5.78 -1.68
CA ALA A 97 -14.05 6.52 -2.11
C ALA A 97 -13.82 7.29 -3.43
N CYS A 98 -12.73 8.05 -3.53
CA CYS A 98 -12.40 8.78 -4.77
C CYS A 98 -12.02 7.87 -5.94
N ARG A 99 -11.47 6.66 -5.68
CA ARG A 99 -11.24 5.65 -6.72
C ARG A 99 -12.56 5.10 -7.26
N GLN A 100 -13.53 4.80 -6.39
CA GLN A 100 -14.85 4.34 -6.80
C GLN A 100 -15.62 5.40 -7.59
N ALA A 101 -15.68 6.64 -7.08
CA ALA A 101 -16.38 7.73 -7.75
C ALA A 101 -15.82 8.04 -9.16
N ARG A 102 -14.55 7.72 -9.42
CA ARG A 102 -13.93 7.84 -10.76
C ARG A 102 -14.25 6.68 -11.70
N ARG A 103 -14.52 5.49 -11.16
CA ARG A 103 -14.86 4.29 -11.93
C ARG A 103 -16.33 4.27 -12.33
N SER A 104 -17.19 4.87 -11.53
CA SER A 104 -18.58 5.11 -11.91
C SER A 104 -18.60 6.05 -13.12
N PRO A 105 -19.13 5.64 -14.29
CA PRO A 105 -19.37 6.58 -15.37
C PRO A 105 -20.28 7.68 -14.83
N ARG A 106 -19.91 8.95 -15.05
CA ARG A 106 -20.87 10.04 -14.89
C ARG A 106 -21.99 9.76 -15.89
N MET A 107 -23.12 9.22 -15.44
CA MET A 107 -24.33 9.32 -16.23
C MET A 107 -24.66 10.82 -16.31
N PRO A 108 -24.76 11.40 -17.52
CA PRO A 108 -25.22 12.76 -17.70
C PRO A 108 -26.67 12.93 -17.22
#